data_AF-A0A813H8T1-F1
#
_entry.id   AF-A0A813H8T1-F1
#
_cell.length_a   1.000
_cell.length_b   1.000
_cell.length_c   1.000
_cell.angle_alpha   90.00
_cell.angle_beta   90.00
_cell.angle_gamma   90.00
#
_symmetry.space_group_name_H-M   'P 1'
#
loop_
_entity.id
_entity.type
_entity.pdbx_description
1 polymer ?
#
loop_
_entity_poly.entity_id
_entity_poly.type
_entity_poly.pdbx_seq_one_letter_code
_entity_poly.pdbx_strand_id
1 'polypeptide(L)'
;PGQQSVVQATSEMFMHNVMLPDYVDLWLERSRRSSCEVVFLWFLSVAAETFVVFGTHADMDPFKAAVHIVAYFIVATACSAVSLYFLLVCSAQAAMVDHYSATASDPAVACQVLRHRWDQIQAILRRSAQCLTPCLLILTLSPVIVVVTSAFELIMQNEYNAQRVLLELLPKSFWALGIIRVLSRIGEVTGNCDRLPVFLNSFLLGDGFEK
;
A
#
# COMPACT_ATOMS: atom_id res chain seq x y z
N PRO A 1 1.14 -31.18 -5.05
CA PRO A 1 0.73 -30.96 -6.45
C PRO A 1 -0.78 -30.72 -6.65
N GLY A 2 -1.69 -31.44 -5.96
CA GLY A 2 -3.14 -31.31 -6.18
C GLY A 2 -3.85 -30.12 -5.50
N GLN A 3 -3.27 -29.51 -4.47
CA GLN A 3 -3.90 -28.40 -3.74
C GLN A 3 -3.78 -27.04 -4.46
N GLN A 4 -2.77 -26.85 -5.30
CA GLN A 4 -2.59 -25.61 -6.05
C GLN A 4 -3.59 -25.48 -7.20
N SER A 5 -3.95 -26.58 -7.89
CA SER A 5 -4.91 -26.50 -9.00
C SER A 5 -6.33 -26.22 -8.54
N VAL A 6 -6.74 -26.71 -7.37
CA VAL A 6 -8.06 -26.44 -6.80
C VAL A 6 -8.18 -24.99 -6.35
N VAL A 7 -7.14 -24.43 -5.71
CA VAL A 7 -7.11 -23.02 -5.30
C VAL A 7 -7.08 -22.08 -6.51
N GLN A 8 -6.36 -22.45 -7.56
CA GLN A 8 -6.29 -21.66 -8.79
C GLN A 8 -7.62 -21.71 -9.56
N ALA A 9 -8.25 -22.88 -9.68
CA ALA A 9 -9.55 -23.02 -10.31
C ALA A 9 -10.69 -22.35 -9.51
N THR A 10 -10.64 -22.39 -8.16
CA THR A 10 -11.61 -21.65 -7.34
C THR A 10 -11.38 -20.14 -7.37
N SER A 11 -10.13 -19.68 -7.46
CA SER A 11 -9.82 -18.25 -7.65
C SER A 11 -10.30 -17.75 -9.00
N GLU A 12 -10.11 -18.52 -10.08
CA GLU A 12 -10.59 -18.17 -11.42
C GLU A 12 -12.12 -18.19 -11.49
N MET A 13 -12.76 -19.21 -10.89
CA MET A 13 -14.22 -19.31 -10.84
C MET A 13 -14.85 -18.23 -9.93
N PHE A 14 -14.15 -17.80 -8.87
CA PHE A 14 -14.59 -16.70 -8.01
C PHE A 14 -14.43 -15.35 -8.70
N MET A 15 -13.30 -15.12 -9.38
CA MET A 15 -13.09 -13.94 -10.24
C MET A 15 -14.18 -13.85 -11.31
N HIS A 16 -14.57 -14.97 -11.91
CA HIS A 16 -15.52 -14.98 -13.02
C HIS A 16 -16.99 -14.89 -12.60
N ASN A 17 -17.35 -15.33 -11.38
CA ASN A 17 -18.74 -15.35 -10.90
C ASN A 17 -19.08 -14.26 -9.88
N VAL A 18 -18.09 -13.57 -9.31
CA VAL A 18 -18.30 -12.56 -8.24
C VAL A 18 -17.82 -11.17 -8.63
N MET A 19 -16.86 -11.03 -9.56
CA MET A 19 -16.41 -9.71 -10.01
C MET A 19 -17.36 -9.18 -11.10
N LEU A 20 -18.40 -8.45 -10.68
CA LEU A 20 -19.19 -7.62 -11.57
C LEU A 20 -18.27 -6.55 -12.22
N PRO A 21 -18.57 -6.10 -13.46
CA PRO A 21 -17.80 -5.05 -14.15
C PRO A 21 -17.49 -3.83 -13.26
N ASP A 22 -18.46 -3.46 -12.42
CA ASP A 22 -18.39 -2.34 -11.47
C ASP A 22 -17.24 -2.46 -10.45
N TYR A 23 -16.87 -3.69 -10.07
CA TYR A 23 -15.72 -3.92 -9.17
C TYR A 23 -14.41 -3.51 -9.83
N VAL A 24 -14.22 -3.93 -11.08
CA VAL A 24 -12.95 -3.74 -11.81
C VAL A 24 -12.74 -2.26 -12.04
N ASP A 25 -13.79 -1.55 -12.43
CA ASP A 25 -13.74 -0.11 -12.65
C ASP A 25 -13.41 0.66 -11.36
N LEU A 26 -14.08 0.31 -10.24
CA LEU A 26 -13.80 0.94 -8.94
C LEU A 26 -12.36 0.67 -8.46
N TRP A 27 -11.88 -0.56 -8.65
CA TRP A 27 -10.50 -0.93 -8.32
C TRP A 27 -9.49 -0.15 -9.16
N LEU A 28 -9.67 -0.12 -10.48
CA LEU A 28 -8.76 0.57 -11.39
C LEU A 28 -8.74 2.08 -11.16
N GLU A 29 -9.89 2.70 -10.93
CA GLU A 29 -9.98 4.13 -10.65
C GLU A 29 -9.20 4.50 -9.39
N ARG A 30 -9.45 3.79 -8.28
CA ARG A 30 -8.76 3.99 -7.00
C ARG A 30 -7.27 3.72 -7.12
N SER A 31 -6.90 2.64 -7.80
CA SER A 31 -5.49 2.29 -8.02
C SER A 31 -4.79 3.36 -8.86
N ARG A 32 -5.41 3.83 -9.95
CA ARG A 32 -4.82 4.86 -10.82
C ARG A 32 -4.50 6.12 -10.03
N ARG A 33 -5.45 6.60 -9.22
CA ARG A 33 -5.26 7.79 -8.40
C ARG A 33 -4.09 7.63 -7.43
N SER A 34 -4.06 6.55 -6.65
CA SER A 34 -2.98 6.30 -5.70
C SER A 34 -1.62 6.06 -6.39
N SER A 35 -1.61 5.42 -7.56
CA SER A 35 -0.41 5.22 -8.35
C SER A 35 0.17 6.54 -8.87
N CYS A 36 -0.68 7.44 -9.39
CA CYS A 36 -0.24 8.76 -9.83
C CYS A 36 0.42 9.56 -8.70
N GLU A 37 -0.15 9.52 -7.49
CA GLU A 37 0.42 10.20 -6.32
C GLU A 37 1.79 9.65 -5.94
N VAL A 38 1.96 8.32 -5.90
CA VAL A 38 3.26 7.71 -5.56
C VAL A 38 4.30 7.95 -6.65
N VAL A 39 3.93 7.86 -7.92
CA VAL A 39 4.83 8.18 -9.04
C VAL A 39 5.26 9.65 -8.99
N PHE A 40 4.34 10.55 -8.65
CA PHE A 40 4.64 11.96 -8.46
C PHE A 40 5.62 12.19 -7.30
N LEU A 41 5.39 11.55 -6.15
CA LEU A 41 6.30 11.63 -5.00
C LEU A 41 7.68 11.03 -5.30
N TRP A 42 7.74 9.92 -6.02
CA TRP A 42 8.99 9.32 -6.50
C TRP A 42 9.76 10.29 -7.39
N PHE A 43 9.09 10.93 -8.35
CA PHE A 43 9.71 11.90 -9.24
C PHE A 43 10.26 13.09 -8.47
N LEU A 44 9.47 13.66 -7.54
CA LEU A 44 9.92 14.76 -6.68
C LEU A 44 11.12 14.36 -5.81
N SER A 45 11.12 13.14 -5.29
CA SER A 45 12.19 12.57 -4.48
C SER A 45 13.50 12.49 -5.27
N VAL A 46 13.47 11.90 -6.48
CA VAL A 46 14.66 11.80 -7.37
C VAL A 46 15.14 13.18 -7.83
N ALA A 47 14.23 14.08 -8.19
CA ALA A 47 14.58 15.43 -8.61
C ALA A 47 15.22 16.23 -7.47
N ALA A 48 14.66 16.13 -6.26
CA ALA A 48 15.22 16.76 -5.07
C ALA A 48 16.61 16.21 -4.74
N GLU A 49 16.81 14.89 -4.80
CA GLU A 49 18.11 14.27 -4.55
C GLU A 49 19.16 14.76 -5.57
N THR A 50 18.79 14.81 -6.85
CA THR A 50 19.65 15.31 -7.92
C THR A 50 20.05 16.77 -7.66
N PHE A 51 19.10 17.61 -7.25
CA PHE A 51 19.36 19.00 -6.90
C PHE A 51 20.27 19.12 -5.68
N VAL A 52 20.09 18.30 -4.65
CA VAL A 52 20.94 18.29 -3.46
C VAL A 52 22.37 17.88 -3.81
N VAL A 53 22.56 16.77 -4.54
CA VAL A 53 23.90 16.28 -4.90
C VAL A 53 24.66 17.30 -5.74
N PHE A 54 24.05 17.88 -6.78
CA PHE A 54 24.75 18.87 -7.62
C PHE A 54 24.78 20.29 -7.03
N GLY A 55 23.84 20.63 -6.14
CA GLY A 55 23.70 21.98 -5.59
C GLY A 55 24.46 22.20 -4.28
N THR A 56 24.52 21.19 -3.40
CA THR A 56 25.16 21.32 -2.07
C THR A 56 26.50 20.61 -1.97
N HIS A 57 26.80 19.66 -2.86
CA HIS A 57 28.06 18.91 -2.87
C HIS A 57 28.92 19.28 -4.09
N ALA A 58 29.11 20.58 -4.33
CA ALA A 58 29.87 21.08 -5.48
C ALA A 58 31.34 20.58 -5.52
N ASP A 59 31.90 20.21 -4.37
CA ASP A 59 33.26 19.68 -4.24
C ASP A 59 33.36 18.16 -4.53
N MET A 60 32.22 17.48 -4.73
CA MET A 60 32.20 16.05 -5.02
C MET A 60 32.63 15.80 -6.47
N ASP A 61 33.52 14.82 -6.65
CA ASP A 61 33.90 14.32 -7.98
C ASP A 61 32.64 13.97 -8.80
N PRO A 62 32.47 14.52 -10.02
CA PRO A 62 31.31 14.27 -10.87
C PRO A 62 30.99 12.79 -11.07
N PHE A 63 32.01 11.92 -11.12
CA PHE A 63 31.80 10.49 -11.24
C PHE A 63 31.13 9.91 -9.98
N LYS A 64 31.58 10.32 -8.80
CA LYS A 64 30.98 9.89 -7.52
C LYS A 64 29.56 10.41 -7.37
N ALA A 65 29.31 11.66 -7.75
CA ALA A 65 27.96 12.25 -7.76
C ALA A 65 27.01 11.46 -8.68
N ALA A 66 27.46 11.11 -9.89
CA ALA A 66 26.68 10.30 -10.82
C ALA A 66 26.37 8.91 -10.27
N VAL A 67 27.36 8.22 -9.68
CA VAL A 67 27.17 6.90 -9.04
C VAL A 67 26.16 7.00 -7.89
N HIS A 68 26.24 8.04 -7.06
CA HIS A 68 25.30 8.27 -5.96
C HIS A 68 23.86 8.44 -6.46
N ILE A 69 23.65 9.28 -7.47
CA ILE A 69 22.33 9.53 -8.05
C ILE A 69 21.76 8.26 -8.70
N VAL A 70 22.58 7.48 -9.42
CA VAL A 70 22.15 6.21 -10.02
C VAL A 70 21.76 5.19 -8.96
N ALA A 71 22.57 5.06 -7.89
CA ALA A 71 22.26 4.17 -6.78
C ALA A 71 20.95 4.57 -6.09
N TYR A 72 20.77 5.87 -5.83
CA TYR A 72 19.54 6.41 -5.27
C TYR A 72 18.33 6.13 -6.16
N PHE A 73 18.45 6.40 -7.46
CA PHE A 73 17.39 6.15 -8.43
C PHE A 73 16.93 4.69 -8.42
N ILE A 74 17.88 3.73 -8.39
CA ILE A 74 17.57 2.30 -8.33
C ILE A 74 16.79 1.97 -7.05
N VAL A 75 17.28 2.42 -5.88
CA VAL A 75 16.64 2.16 -4.59
C VAL A 75 15.26 2.80 -4.52
N ALA A 76 15.14 4.07 -4.89
CA ALA A 76 13.87 4.81 -4.90
C ALA A 76 12.85 4.16 -5.84
N THR A 77 13.29 3.67 -7.00
CA THR A 77 12.43 2.94 -7.95
C THR A 77 11.96 1.61 -7.38
N ALA A 78 12.86 0.83 -6.77
CA ALA A 78 12.51 -0.44 -6.14
C ALA A 78 11.50 -0.23 -5.00
N CYS A 79 11.73 0.74 -4.12
CA CYS A 79 10.81 1.04 -3.03
C CYS A 79 9.45 1.54 -3.56
N SER A 80 9.44 2.39 -4.59
CA SER A 80 8.20 2.89 -5.19
C SER A 80 7.42 1.78 -5.88
N ALA A 81 8.09 0.85 -6.56
CA ALA A 81 7.45 -0.33 -7.14
C ALA A 81 6.78 -1.20 -6.07
N VAL A 82 7.44 -1.40 -4.92
CA VAL A 82 6.84 -2.10 -3.77
C VAL A 82 5.64 -1.31 -3.25
N SER A 83 5.75 0.00 -3.03
CA SER A 83 4.61 0.84 -2.59
C SER A 83 3.42 0.77 -3.54
N LEU A 84 3.66 0.81 -4.86
CA LEU A 84 2.63 0.66 -5.88
C LEU A 84 1.96 -0.71 -5.81
N TYR A 85 2.73 -1.78 -5.63
CA TYR A 85 2.20 -3.12 -5.45
C TYR A 85 1.29 -3.21 -4.22
N PHE A 86 1.70 -2.64 -3.08
CA PHE A 86 0.85 -2.56 -1.89
C PHE A 86 -0.45 -1.80 -2.14
N LEU A 87 -0.37 -0.62 -2.76
CA LEU A 87 -1.55 0.19 -3.05
C LEU A 87 -2.51 -0.51 -4.00
N LEU A 88 -1.99 -1.23 -5.00
CA LEU A 88 -2.77 -2.03 -5.93
C LEU A 88 -3.54 -3.14 -5.18
N VAL A 89 -2.83 -3.92 -4.36
CA VAL A 89 -3.43 -5.03 -3.60
C VAL A 89 -4.44 -4.51 -2.58
N CYS A 90 -4.08 -3.49 -1.79
CA CYS A 90 -5.00 -2.92 -0.80
C CYS A 90 -6.23 -2.28 -1.47
N SER A 91 -6.09 -1.69 -2.65
CA SER A 91 -7.24 -1.16 -3.40
C SER A 91 -8.16 -2.26 -3.92
N ALA A 92 -7.59 -3.38 -4.37
CA ALA A 92 -8.37 -4.56 -4.76
C ALA A 92 -9.14 -5.14 -3.57
N GLN A 93 -8.49 -5.25 -2.41
CA GLN A 93 -9.09 -5.71 -1.16
C GLN A 93 -10.21 -4.78 -0.68
N ALA A 94 -9.98 -3.46 -0.68
CA ALA A 94 -10.99 -2.47 -0.31
C ALA A 94 -12.22 -2.57 -1.23
N ALA A 95 -12.01 -2.67 -2.55
CA ALA A 95 -13.10 -2.83 -3.51
C ALA A 95 -13.88 -4.14 -3.30
N MET A 96 -13.20 -5.23 -2.92
CA MET A 96 -13.86 -6.52 -2.64
C MET A 96 -14.78 -6.40 -1.43
N VAL A 97 -14.31 -5.75 -0.36
CA VAL A 97 -15.08 -5.53 0.87
C VAL A 97 -16.27 -4.60 0.60
N ASP A 98 -16.06 -3.50 -0.12
CA ASP A 98 -17.13 -2.57 -0.48
C ASP A 98 -18.20 -3.26 -1.32
N HIS A 99 -17.79 -4.04 -2.33
CA HIS A 99 -18.73 -4.78 -3.19
C HIS A 99 -19.52 -5.84 -2.41
N TYR A 100 -18.86 -6.59 -1.53
CA TYR A 100 -19.53 -7.53 -0.65
C TYR A 100 -20.53 -6.81 0.27
N SER A 101 -20.17 -5.66 0.83
CA SER A 101 -21.05 -4.88 1.71
C SER A 101 -22.30 -4.36 0.97
N ALA A 102 -22.14 -3.91 -0.27
CA ALA A 102 -23.25 -3.50 -1.13
C ALA A 102 -24.18 -4.69 -1.43
N THR A 103 -23.62 -5.84 -1.80
CA THR A 103 -24.39 -7.06 -2.05
C THR A 103 -25.10 -7.57 -0.80
N ALA A 104 -24.46 -7.47 0.37
CA ALA A 104 -25.04 -7.89 1.64
C ALA A 104 -26.18 -7.00 2.12
N SER A 105 -26.30 -5.78 1.59
CA SER A 105 -27.41 -4.88 1.89
C SER A 105 -28.69 -5.21 1.10
N ASP A 106 -28.62 -6.08 0.10
CA ASP A 106 -29.79 -6.52 -0.67
C ASP A 106 -30.57 -7.60 0.10
N PRO A 107 -31.82 -7.33 0.53
CA PRO A 107 -32.64 -8.27 1.28
C PRO A 107 -33.02 -9.53 0.47
N ALA A 108 -32.86 -9.52 -0.86
CA ALA A 108 -33.13 -10.68 -1.71
C ALA A 108 -32.06 -11.80 -1.58
N VAL A 109 -30.90 -11.50 -1.00
CA VAL A 109 -29.78 -12.46 -0.93
C VAL A 109 -29.87 -13.30 0.35
N ALA A 110 -29.93 -14.63 0.18
CA ALA A 110 -30.00 -15.55 1.31
C ALA A 110 -28.79 -15.43 2.25
N CYS A 111 -29.06 -15.28 3.54
CA CYS A 111 -28.04 -15.01 4.57
C CYS A 111 -26.93 -16.09 4.64
N GLN A 112 -27.26 -17.35 4.35
CA GLN A 112 -26.28 -18.45 4.33
C GLN A 112 -25.26 -18.32 3.19
N VAL A 113 -25.68 -17.80 2.02
CA VAL A 113 -24.80 -17.55 0.87
C VAL A 113 -23.85 -16.39 1.18
N LEU A 114 -24.35 -15.34 1.83
CA LEU A 114 -23.54 -14.20 2.27
C LEU A 114 -22.44 -14.65 3.24
N ARG A 115 -22.79 -15.44 4.25
CA ARG A 115 -21.82 -15.93 5.24
C ARG A 115 -20.69 -16.74 4.59
N HIS A 116 -21.03 -17.66 3.69
CA HIS A 116 -20.01 -18.47 3.01
C HIS A 116 -19.09 -17.61 2.12
N ARG A 117 -19.63 -16.61 1.43
CA ARG A 117 -18.85 -15.66 0.62
C ARG A 117 -17.92 -14.81 1.50
N TRP A 118 -18.39 -14.39 2.67
CA TRP A 118 -17.55 -13.64 3.61
C TRP A 118 -16.36 -14.45 4.11
N ASP A 119 -16.56 -15.72 4.47
CA ASP A 119 -15.47 -16.60 4.91
C ASP A 119 -14.40 -16.75 3.82
N GLN A 120 -14.80 -16.82 2.55
CA GLN A 120 -13.89 -16.86 1.41
C GLN A 120 -13.10 -15.55 1.25
N ILE A 121 -13.77 -14.40 1.31
CA ILE A 121 -13.13 -13.08 1.24
C ILE A 121 -12.14 -12.92 2.41
N GLN A 122 -12.53 -13.32 3.62
CA GLN A 122 -11.68 -13.26 4.80
C GLN A 122 -10.44 -14.17 4.67
N ALA A 123 -10.59 -15.35 4.07
CA ALA A 123 -9.45 -16.22 3.77
C ALA A 123 -8.47 -15.57 2.78
N ILE A 124 -8.98 -14.93 1.72
CA ILE A 124 -8.15 -14.19 0.73
C ILE A 124 -7.43 -13.03 1.41
N LEU A 125 -8.13 -12.23 2.22
CA LEU A 125 -7.57 -11.10 2.97
C LEU A 125 -6.48 -11.55 3.94
N ARG A 126 -6.73 -12.62 4.71
CA ARG A 126 -5.72 -13.19 5.62
C ARG A 126 -4.48 -13.68 4.88
N ARG A 127 -4.68 -14.36 3.74
CA ARG A 127 -3.56 -14.89 2.96
C ARG A 127 -2.72 -13.79 2.34
N SER A 128 -3.36 -12.78 1.77
CA SER A 128 -2.68 -11.61 1.21
C SER A 128 -1.96 -10.80 2.30
N ALA A 129 -2.58 -10.60 3.47
CA ALA A 129 -1.92 -9.97 4.61
C ALA A 129 -0.66 -10.75 5.04
N GLN A 130 -0.73 -12.07 5.18
CA GLN A 130 0.44 -12.90 5.51
C GLN A 130 1.59 -12.74 4.51
N CYS A 131 1.28 -12.65 3.21
CA CYS A 131 2.28 -12.43 2.18
C CYS A 131 2.86 -11.00 2.18
N LEU A 132 2.05 -10.00 2.55
CA LEU A 132 2.44 -8.59 2.55
C LEU A 132 3.21 -8.16 3.81
N THR A 133 2.95 -8.76 4.98
CA THR A 133 3.61 -8.43 6.25
C THR A 133 5.14 -8.30 6.18
N PRO A 134 5.90 -9.26 5.62
CA PRO A 134 7.37 -9.13 5.56
C PRO A 134 7.82 -7.95 4.68
N CYS A 135 7.14 -7.72 3.56
CA CYS A 135 7.43 -6.58 2.68
C CYS A 135 7.10 -5.25 3.36
N LEU A 136 6.05 -5.21 4.19
CA LEU A 136 5.65 -4.02 4.93
C LEU A 136 6.73 -3.65 5.97
N LEU A 137 7.25 -4.66 6.67
CA LEU A 137 8.32 -4.47 7.65
C LEU A 137 9.57 -3.85 6.99
N ILE A 138 9.99 -4.38 5.84
CA ILE A 138 11.11 -3.82 5.05
C ILE A 138 10.81 -2.38 4.63
N LEU A 139 9.60 -2.12 4.13
CA LEU A 139 9.16 -0.79 3.70
C LEU A 139 9.16 0.22 4.86
N THR A 140 8.79 -0.20 6.07
CA THR A 140 8.76 0.68 7.26
C THR A 140 10.11 0.86 7.96
N LEU A 141 11.00 -0.13 7.92
CA LEU A 141 12.32 -0.03 8.54
C LEU A 141 13.30 0.79 7.71
N SER A 142 13.19 0.72 6.39
CA SER A 142 14.07 1.44 5.49
C SER A 142 14.12 2.97 5.69
N PRO A 143 13.01 3.72 5.92
CA PRO A 143 13.09 5.14 6.29
C PRO A 143 13.69 5.37 7.67
N VAL A 144 13.41 4.50 8.63
CA VAL A 144 13.99 4.62 9.97
C VAL A 144 15.50 4.48 9.90
N ILE A 145 16.01 3.49 9.16
CA ILE A 145 17.43 3.28 8.95
C ILE A 145 18.05 4.52 8.30
N VAL A 146 17.46 5.03 7.22
CA VAL A 146 17.96 6.22 6.51
C VAL A 146 18.01 7.45 7.42
N VAL A 147 16.97 7.68 8.22
CA VAL A 147 16.94 8.82 9.17
C VAL A 147 18.01 8.65 10.24
N VAL A 148 18.16 7.46 10.81
CA VAL A 148 19.15 7.18 11.85
C VAL A 148 20.57 7.31 11.32
N THR A 149 20.87 6.76 10.14
CA THR A 149 22.19 6.87 9.52
C THR A 149 22.51 8.32 9.15
N SER A 150 21.53 9.07 8.63
CA SER A 150 21.71 10.50 8.33
C SER A 150 21.96 11.31 9.60
N ALA A 151 21.22 11.06 10.67
CA ALA A 151 21.42 11.73 11.95
C ALA A 151 22.81 11.42 12.53
N PHE A 152 23.27 10.18 12.40
CA PHE A 152 24.60 9.77 12.85
C PHE A 152 25.73 10.47 12.08
N GLU A 153 25.60 10.56 10.74
CA GLU A 153 26.55 11.30 9.91
C GLU A 153 26.65 12.78 10.31
N LEU A 154 25.50 13.42 10.58
CA LEU A 154 25.46 14.82 11.02
C LEU A 154 26.13 15.04 12.38
N ILE A 155 25.95 14.11 13.32
CA ILE A 155 26.64 14.18 14.62
C ILE A 155 28.16 14.05 14.44
N MET A 156 28.60 13.17 13.54
CA MET A 156 30.03 12.93 13.32
C MET A 156 30.74 14.05 12.56
N GLN A 157 30.05 14.76 11.67
CA GLN A 157 30.67 15.82 10.87
C GLN A 157 30.91 17.13 11.63
N ASN A 158 30.35 17.30 12.85
CA ASN A 158 30.54 18.45 13.74
C ASN A 158 30.25 19.85 13.12
N GLU A 159 29.77 19.91 11.88
CA GLU A 159 29.37 21.09 11.14
C GLU A 159 27.85 21.13 11.03
N TYR A 160 27.19 21.59 12.09
CA TYR A 160 25.73 21.71 12.10
C TYR A 160 25.29 22.93 11.27
N ASN A 161 24.97 22.73 10.00
CA ASN A 161 24.26 23.70 9.19
C ASN A 161 22.81 23.24 8.97
N ALA A 162 21.89 23.82 9.74
CA ALA A 162 20.46 23.47 9.72
C ALA A 162 19.84 23.54 8.31
N GLN A 163 20.29 24.47 7.46
CA GLN A 163 19.80 24.60 6.08
C GLN A 163 20.20 23.39 5.23
N ARG A 164 21.46 22.94 5.34
CA ARG A 164 21.97 21.77 4.61
C ARG A 164 21.24 20.50 5.04
N VAL A 165 21.02 20.33 6.35
CA VAL A 165 20.25 19.22 6.92
C VAL A 165 18.84 19.16 6.36
N LEU A 166 18.15 20.31 6.29
CA LEU A 166 16.80 20.38 5.77
C LEU A 166 16.72 20.02 4.29
N LEU A 167 17.69 20.48 3.49
CA LEU A 167 17.81 20.12 2.07
C LEU A 167 18.06 18.61 1.89
N GLU A 168 18.95 18.02 2.68
CA GLU A 168 19.26 16.58 2.62
C GLU A 168 18.13 15.66 3.14
N LEU A 169 17.20 16.21 3.93
CA LEU A 169 15.99 15.50 4.39
C LEU A 169 14.84 15.58 3.38
N LEU A 170 14.83 16.57 2.48
CA LEU A 170 13.73 16.80 1.55
C LEU A 170 13.43 15.56 0.66
N PRO A 171 14.42 14.92 0.00
CA PRO A 171 14.17 13.75 -0.84
C PRO A 171 13.57 12.58 -0.05
N LYS A 172 14.07 12.39 1.18
CA LYS A 172 13.67 11.35 2.13
C LYS A 172 12.23 11.59 2.63
N SER A 173 11.84 12.85 2.80
CA SER A 173 10.49 13.22 3.25
C SER A 173 9.41 12.87 2.22
N PHE A 174 9.67 13.07 0.92
CA PHE A 174 8.73 12.68 -0.14
C PHE A 174 8.50 11.18 -0.17
N TRP A 175 9.56 10.42 0.07
CA TRP A 175 9.46 8.98 0.15
C TRP A 175 8.70 8.52 1.41
N ALA A 176 8.96 9.13 2.57
CA ALA A 176 8.20 8.87 3.79
C ALA A 176 6.69 9.15 3.60
N LEU A 177 6.31 10.21 2.88
CA LEU A 177 4.91 10.47 2.53
C LEU A 177 4.30 9.34 1.69
N GLY A 178 5.06 8.76 0.76
CA GLY A 178 4.62 7.59 -0.02
C GLY A 178 4.34 6.37 0.86
N ILE A 179 5.19 6.12 1.86
CA ILE A 179 5.00 5.04 2.84
C ILE A 179 3.78 5.30 3.71
N ILE A 180 3.59 6.53 4.20
CA ILE A 180 2.43 6.90 5.00
C ILE A 180 1.14 6.63 4.21
N ARG A 181 1.10 6.92 2.91
CA ARG A 181 -0.05 6.61 2.05
C ARG A 181 -0.34 5.11 1.99
N VAL A 182 0.70 4.28 1.86
CA VAL A 182 0.56 2.81 1.91
C VAL A 182 -0.05 2.39 3.26
N LEU A 183 0.49 2.89 4.36
CA LEU A 183 -0.01 2.59 5.71
C LEU A 183 -1.46 3.04 5.93
N SER A 184 -1.83 4.24 5.46
CA SER A 184 -3.21 4.73 5.51
C SER A 184 -4.15 3.80 4.74
N ARG A 185 -3.74 3.31 3.56
CA ARG A 185 -4.56 2.40 2.76
C ARG A 185 -4.73 1.03 3.42
N ILE A 186 -3.67 0.50 4.05
CA ILE A 186 -3.75 -0.72 4.85
C ILE A 186 -4.70 -0.54 6.03
N GLY A 187 -4.64 0.62 6.70
CA GLY A 187 -5.53 0.97 7.80
C GLY A 187 -7.00 1.04 7.39
N GLU A 188 -7.29 1.59 6.21
CA GLU A 188 -8.64 1.64 5.64
C GLU A 188 -9.21 0.24 5.36
N VAL A 189 -8.44 -0.63 4.72
CA VAL A 189 -8.84 -2.03 4.48
C VAL A 189 -9.14 -2.74 5.79
N THR A 190 -8.23 -2.62 6.77
CA THR A 190 -8.39 -3.22 8.10
C THR A 190 -9.66 -2.70 8.78
N GLY A 191 -9.86 -1.38 8.79
CA GLY A 191 -11.04 -0.75 9.39
C GLY A 191 -12.35 -1.19 8.74
N ASN A 192 -12.39 -1.37 7.42
CA ASN A 192 -13.57 -1.88 6.73
C ASN A 192 -13.84 -3.35 7.08
N CYS A 193 -12.78 -4.16 7.19
CA CYS A 193 -12.89 -5.57 7.57
C CYS A 193 -13.40 -5.76 9.00
N ASP A 194 -13.02 -4.89 9.94
CA ASP A 194 -13.43 -4.98 11.34
C ASP A 194 -14.89 -4.57 11.56
N ARG A 195 -15.39 -3.61 10.77
CA ARG A 195 -16.77 -3.09 10.88
C ARG A 195 -17.80 -4.01 10.24
N LEU A 196 -17.43 -4.76 9.21
CA LEU A 196 -18.38 -5.50 8.39
C LEU A 196 -19.12 -6.62 9.14
N PRO A 197 -18.49 -7.42 10.03
CA PRO A 197 -19.21 -8.40 10.83
C PRO A 197 -20.27 -7.77 11.75
N VAL A 198 -19.97 -6.61 12.34
CA VAL A 198 -20.92 -5.87 13.20
C VAL A 198 -22.11 -5.39 12.36
N PHE A 199 -21.84 -4.86 11.16
CA PHE A 199 -22.87 -4.48 10.20
C PHE A 199 -23.77 -5.68 9.84
N LEU A 200 -23.21 -6.81 9.41
CA LEU A 200 -23.99 -8.01 9.07
C LEU A 200 -24.86 -8.51 10.23
N ASN A 201 -24.31 -8.51 11.45
CA ASN A 201 -25.06 -8.93 12.64
C ASN A 201 -26.24 -8.00 12.95
N SER A 202 -26.16 -6.71 12.60
CA SER A 202 -27.25 -5.76 12.81
C SER A 202 -28.46 -6.01 11.91
N PHE A 203 -28.26 -6.50 10.67
CA PHE A 203 -29.36 -6.90 9.78
C PHE A 203 -30.02 -8.20 10.26
N LEU A 204 -29.22 -9.17 10.68
CA LEU A 204 -29.69 -10.46 11.20
C LEU A 204 -30.55 -10.34 12.47
N LEU A 205 -30.30 -9.32 13.30
CA LEU A 205 -31.10 -9.05 14.50
C LEU A 205 -32.45 -8.41 14.17
N GLY A 206 -32.60 -7.73 13.03
CA GLY A 206 -33.85 -7.13 12.58
C GLY A 206 -34.90 -8.18 12.21
N ASP A 207 -34.50 -9.23 11.50
CA ASP A 207 -35.40 -10.32 11.08
C ASP A 207 -35.86 -11.22 12.25
N GLY A 208 -35.21 -11.12 13.41
CA GLY A 208 -35.58 -11.84 14.63
C GLY A 208 -36.77 -11.24 15.39
N PHE A 209 -37.25 -10.05 15.01
CA PHE A 209 -38.36 -9.34 15.66
C PHE A 209 -39.72 -9.46 14.95
N GLU A 210 -39.81 -10.15 13.81
CA GLU A 210 -41.08 -10.46 13.13
C GLU A 210 -41.61 -11.87 13.41
N LYS A 211 -41.55 -12.32 14.68
CA LYS A 211 -42.29 -13.50 15.14
C LYS A 211 -43.17 -13.20 16.34
#